data_AF-A0A4R6ID74-F1
#
_entry.id   AF-A0A4R6ID74-F1
#
_cell.length_a   1.000
_cell.length_b   1.000
_cell.length_c   1.000
_cell.angle_alpha   90.00
_cell.angle_beta   90.00
_cell.angle_gamma   90.00
#
_symmetry.space_group_name_H-M   'P 1'
#
loop_
_entity.id
_entity.type
_entity.pdbx_description
1 polymer ?
#
loop_
_entity_poly.entity_id
_entity_poly.type
_entity_poly.pdbx_seq_one_letter_code
_entity_poly.pdbx_strand_id
1 'polypeptide(L)'
;MLSPSVMFCGAADTQCYLEDYFNACRSLNLQKPVTFINGIFFFDQFGGPKAHKFSSQLTIDASDLIIFVIKSTYADITWEEEFEYASEQGKNLIILCYQPTYDVYRGATTYQVRESTLFAKMAYLETCNRYNQMGIIGYQDFGLEQAIINQISALFASALKNNQSYNKRQSFINNQLYGKKYKEYKKHPITNKNVELCRQILFDPYENKETRKRALQYFMYSKSLIIDGASEQEQFKTLLEECLDKDVSKRAWKEVTKTLFPELNG
;
A
#
# COMPACT_ATOMS: atom_id res chain seq x y z
N MET A 1 15.98 -18.54 1.56
CA MET A 1 14.75 -17.72 1.57
C MET A 1 15.11 -16.39 2.20
N LEU A 2 14.74 -15.26 1.58
CA LEU A 2 14.82 -13.96 2.25
C LEU A 2 13.60 -13.88 3.16
N SER A 3 13.82 -14.00 4.48
CA SER A 3 12.78 -13.69 5.47
C SER A 3 12.77 -12.19 5.70
N PRO A 4 11.59 -11.54 5.74
CA PRO A 4 11.53 -10.12 6.06
C PRO A 4 12.06 -9.86 7.47
N SER A 5 12.78 -8.75 7.61
CA SER A 5 13.28 -8.23 8.88
C SER A 5 12.22 -7.33 9.50
N VAL A 6 11.81 -7.66 10.72
CA VAL A 6 10.79 -6.89 11.46
C VAL A 6 11.45 -6.27 12.67
N MET A 7 11.17 -5.00 12.91
CA MET A 7 11.70 -4.23 14.01
C MET A 7 10.59 -3.86 14.97
N PHE A 8 10.77 -4.17 16.25
CA PHE A 8 9.90 -3.72 17.34
C PHE A 8 10.48 -2.45 17.96
N CYS A 9 9.69 -1.39 18.05
CA CYS A 9 10.05 -0.11 18.64
C CYS A 9 9.12 0.19 19.81
N GLY A 10 9.67 0.51 20.97
CA GLY A 10 8.86 0.96 22.09
C GLY A 10 9.67 1.69 23.16
N ALA A 11 8.95 2.31 24.10
CA ALA A 11 9.56 2.88 25.29
C ALA A 11 9.93 1.77 26.29
N ALA A 12 10.63 2.11 27.38
CA ALA A 12 11.10 1.12 28.36
C ALA A 12 9.99 0.23 28.95
N ASP A 13 8.77 0.74 29.05
CA ASP A 13 7.60 0.04 29.59
C ASP A 13 7.09 -1.10 28.69
N THR A 14 7.47 -1.12 27.41
CA THR A 14 7.12 -2.17 26.47
C THR A 14 8.03 -3.40 26.57
N GLN A 15 9.07 -3.37 27.41
CA GLN A 15 9.99 -4.49 27.60
C GLN A 15 9.26 -5.79 28.01
N CYS A 16 8.14 -5.68 28.75
CA CYS A 16 7.32 -6.83 29.12
C CYS A 16 6.67 -7.56 27.93
N TYR A 17 6.64 -6.92 26.74
CA TYR A 17 6.03 -7.47 25.53
C TYR A 17 7.03 -8.09 24.56
N LEU A 18 8.32 -8.13 24.92
CA LEU A 18 9.32 -8.75 24.08
C LEU A 18 9.01 -10.23 23.81
N GLU A 19 8.48 -10.95 24.81
CA GLU A 19 8.09 -12.34 24.65
C GLU A 19 6.94 -12.49 23.63
N ASP A 20 5.88 -11.69 23.77
CA ASP A 20 4.76 -11.63 22.82
C ASP A 20 5.23 -11.33 21.39
N TYR A 21 6.14 -10.37 21.24
CA TYR A 21 6.74 -10.03 19.95
C TYR A 21 7.53 -11.20 19.36
N PHE A 22 8.39 -11.83 20.15
CA PHE A 22 9.18 -12.97 19.69
C PHE A 22 8.31 -14.19 19.37
N ASN A 23 7.25 -14.44 20.14
CA ASN A 23 6.27 -15.48 19.85
C ASN A 23 5.57 -15.20 18.52
N ALA A 24 5.12 -13.96 18.28
CA ALA A 24 4.54 -13.56 17.00
C ALA A 24 5.52 -13.78 15.83
N CYS A 25 6.79 -13.40 15.99
CA CYS A 25 7.82 -13.64 14.99
C CYS A 25 8.03 -15.13 14.70
N ARG A 26 8.05 -15.99 15.73
CA ARG A 26 8.17 -17.44 15.54
C ARG A 26 6.94 -18.02 14.82
N SER A 27 5.73 -17.60 15.23
CA SER A 27 4.47 -18.01 14.60
C SER A 27 4.39 -17.63 13.11
N LEU A 28 5.00 -16.50 12.74
CA LEU A 28 5.09 -16.01 11.36
C LEU A 28 6.36 -16.46 10.63
N ASN A 29 7.21 -17.27 11.27
CA ASN A 29 8.48 -17.75 10.74
C ASN A 29 9.43 -16.63 10.27
N LEU A 30 9.44 -15.52 11.02
CA LEU A 30 10.29 -14.35 10.81
C LEU A 30 11.67 -14.59 11.42
N GLN A 31 12.70 -14.65 10.58
CA GLN A 31 14.05 -15.09 10.97
C GLN A 31 14.98 -13.98 11.49
N LYS A 32 14.56 -12.71 11.44
CA LYS A 32 15.39 -11.56 11.85
C LYS A 32 14.60 -10.57 12.72
N PRO A 33 14.16 -10.97 13.92
CA PRO A 33 13.53 -10.02 14.83
C PRO A 33 14.56 -9.04 15.37
N VAL A 34 14.30 -7.75 15.20
CA VAL A 34 15.08 -6.66 15.79
C VAL A 34 14.21 -5.95 16.81
N THR A 35 14.80 -5.44 17.89
CA THR A 35 14.07 -4.62 18.86
C THR A 35 14.86 -3.35 19.18
N PHE A 36 14.15 -2.24 19.35
CA PHE A 36 14.63 -0.96 19.84
C PHE A 36 13.77 -0.54 21.02
N ILE A 37 14.36 -0.57 22.21
CA ILE A 37 13.68 -0.17 23.44
C ILE A 37 14.56 0.84 24.16
N ASN A 38 14.03 2.04 24.41
CA ASN A 38 14.71 3.09 25.16
C ASN A 38 16.13 3.41 24.66
N GLY A 39 16.31 3.57 23.34
CA GLY A 39 17.63 3.86 22.76
C GLY A 39 18.58 2.66 22.66
N ILE A 40 18.13 1.45 23.01
CA ILE A 40 18.95 0.24 23.03
C ILE A 40 18.43 -0.76 22.01
N PHE A 41 19.34 -1.23 21.13
CA PHE A 41 19.06 -2.28 20.17
C PHE A 41 19.37 -3.67 20.74
N PHE A 42 18.48 -4.63 20.47
CA PHE A 42 18.71 -6.05 20.73
C PHE A 42 18.54 -6.85 19.43
N PHE A 43 19.49 -7.74 19.14
CA PHE A 43 19.52 -8.62 17.97
C PHE A 43 19.62 -10.08 18.40
N ASP A 44 18.66 -10.90 17.93
CA ASP A 44 18.53 -12.36 18.01
C ASP A 44 18.66 -13.09 19.37
N GLN A 45 17.87 -14.16 19.47
CA GLN A 45 17.76 -15.11 20.57
C GLN A 45 18.95 -16.08 20.51
N PHE A 46 19.66 -16.30 21.61
CA PHE A 46 20.71 -17.32 21.88
C PHE A 46 22.04 -16.78 22.44
N GLY A 47 22.20 -15.47 22.67
CA GLY A 47 23.49 -14.98 23.16
C GLY A 47 23.49 -13.64 23.88
N GLY A 48 22.71 -13.51 24.96
CA GLY A 48 22.81 -12.42 25.93
C GLY A 48 22.62 -11.00 25.34
N PRO A 49 22.65 -9.96 26.19
CA PRO A 49 22.57 -8.58 25.73
C PRO A 49 23.87 -8.18 25.02
N LYS A 50 23.94 -8.36 23.71
CA LYS A 50 24.92 -7.67 22.87
C LYS A 50 24.34 -6.31 22.47
N ALA A 51 24.37 -5.38 23.42
CA ALA A 51 24.01 -3.98 23.17
C ALA A 51 25.04 -3.38 22.19
N HIS A 52 24.71 -3.37 20.90
CA HIS A 52 25.48 -2.63 19.91
C HIS A 52 24.79 -1.28 19.68
N LYS A 53 25.54 -0.18 19.87
CA LYS A 53 25.15 1.14 19.37
C LYS A 53 25.28 1.15 17.85
N PHE A 54 24.28 0.61 17.14
CA PHE A 54 24.07 0.97 15.74
C PHE A 54 23.32 2.30 15.68
N SER A 55 23.52 3.10 14.64
CA SER A 55 22.64 4.25 14.43
C SER A 55 21.22 3.72 14.17
N SER A 56 20.23 4.40 14.72
CA SER A 56 18.84 4.00 14.57
C SER A 56 18.40 3.97 13.11
N GLN A 57 18.91 4.90 12.31
CA GLN A 57 18.74 4.96 10.86
C GLN A 57 19.19 3.68 10.14
N LEU A 58 20.39 3.17 10.42
CA LEU A 58 20.88 1.94 9.77
C LEU A 58 19.99 0.73 10.06
N THR A 59 19.42 0.68 11.27
CA THR A 59 18.55 -0.43 11.68
C THR A 59 17.16 -0.30 11.04
N ILE A 60 16.65 0.93 10.92
CA ILE A 60 15.44 1.23 10.16
C ILE A 60 15.61 0.86 8.69
N ASP A 61 16.74 1.24 8.08
CA ASP A 61 17.06 0.95 6.69
C ASP A 61 17.11 -0.55 6.41
N ALA A 62 17.68 -1.33 7.34
CA ALA A 62 17.76 -2.77 7.26
C ALA A 62 16.43 -3.50 7.55
N SER A 63 15.40 -2.79 8.03
CA SER A 63 14.11 -3.37 8.38
C SER A 63 13.10 -3.22 7.25
N ASP A 64 12.34 -4.29 6.97
CA ASP A 64 11.28 -4.31 5.95
C ASP A 64 9.95 -3.80 6.51
N LEU A 65 9.76 -3.96 7.82
CA LEU A 65 8.58 -3.58 8.59
C LEU A 65 8.98 -3.12 9.99
N ILE A 66 8.36 -2.03 10.46
CA ILE A 66 8.61 -1.49 11.80
C ILE A 66 7.29 -1.44 12.58
N ILE A 67 7.31 -1.96 13.81
CA ILE A 67 6.17 -2.03 14.71
C ILE A 67 6.45 -1.12 15.89
N PHE A 68 5.74 0.00 15.97
CA PHE A 68 5.77 0.91 17.11
C PHE A 68 4.73 0.50 18.13
N VAL A 69 5.13 0.34 19.39
CA VAL A 69 4.25 -0.09 20.49
C VAL A 69 4.16 0.99 21.55
N ILE A 70 2.92 1.32 21.92
CA ILE A 70 2.56 2.25 22.99
C ILE A 70 1.84 1.43 24.07
N LYS A 71 2.33 1.47 25.31
CA LYS A 71 1.77 0.71 26.43
C LYS A 71 1.12 1.59 27.50
N SER A 72 1.89 2.28 28.33
CA SER A 72 1.34 2.95 29.52
C SER A 72 1.17 4.46 29.37
N THR A 73 0.36 5.02 30.27
CA THR A 73 0.11 6.44 30.43
C THR A 73 1.41 7.16 30.78
N TYR A 74 1.72 8.21 30.02
CA TYR A 74 2.79 9.16 30.27
C TYR A 74 4.25 8.77 29.95
N ALA A 75 4.54 7.66 29.25
CA ALA A 75 5.91 7.40 28.81
C ALA A 75 6.35 8.31 27.64
N ASP A 76 7.62 8.69 27.65
CA ASP A 76 8.32 9.41 26.58
C ASP A 76 8.27 8.56 25.31
N ILE A 77 7.78 9.14 24.22
CA ILE A 77 7.88 8.49 22.91
C ILE A 77 9.35 8.59 22.52
N THR A 78 10.14 7.61 22.98
CA THR A 78 11.60 7.58 22.77
C THR A 78 11.97 7.15 21.36
N TRP A 79 11.00 7.07 20.46
CA TRP A 79 11.14 6.60 19.10
C TRP A 79 10.63 7.62 18.06
N GLU A 80 10.44 8.89 18.47
CA GLU A 80 9.96 9.96 17.58
C GLU A 80 10.85 10.14 16.35
N GLU A 81 12.17 10.24 16.56
CA GLU A 81 13.16 10.33 15.47
C GLU A 81 13.10 9.10 14.55
N GLU A 82 12.93 7.90 15.12
CA GLU A 82 12.79 6.66 14.37
C GLU A 82 11.50 6.63 13.53
N PHE A 83 10.40 7.16 14.07
CA PHE A 83 9.13 7.23 13.36
C PHE A 83 9.18 8.23 12.21
N GLU A 84 9.72 9.42 12.44
CA GLU A 84 9.89 10.44 11.41
C GLU A 84 10.77 9.91 10.28
N TYR A 85 11.95 9.38 10.61
CA TYR A 85 12.87 8.83 9.62
C TYR A 85 12.24 7.67 8.84
N ALA A 86 11.60 6.71 9.51
CA ALA A 86 10.96 5.59 8.83
C ALA A 86 9.80 6.03 7.92
N SER A 87 9.05 7.06 8.32
CA SER A 87 7.98 7.64 7.52
C SER A 87 8.53 8.35 6.27
N GLU A 88 9.60 9.13 6.41
CA GLU A 88 10.28 9.80 5.29
C GLU A 88 10.85 8.80 4.28
N GLN A 89 11.38 7.67 4.75
CA GLN A 89 11.89 6.60 3.89
C GLN A 89 10.78 5.72 3.29
N GLY A 90 9.50 5.98 3.57
CA GLY A 90 8.38 5.20 3.05
C GLY A 90 8.37 3.75 3.54
N LYS A 91 8.89 3.49 4.75
CA LYS A 91 8.89 2.16 5.35
C LYS A 91 7.46 1.69 5.65
N ASN A 92 7.26 0.37 5.66
CA ASN A 92 6.00 -0.19 6.15
C ASN A 92 5.97 -0.06 7.68
N LEU A 93 4.93 0.58 8.21
CA LEU A 93 4.77 0.85 9.64
C LEU A 93 3.50 0.20 10.18
N ILE A 94 3.58 -0.34 11.39
CA ILE A 94 2.44 -0.71 12.22
C ILE A 94 2.57 0.06 13.53
N ILE A 95 1.48 0.70 13.97
CA ILE A 95 1.44 1.38 15.27
C ILE A 95 0.40 0.67 16.12
N LEU A 96 0.85 0.02 17.19
CA LEU A 96 0.04 -0.68 18.17
C LEU A 96 -0.05 0.16 19.44
N CYS A 97 -1.26 0.48 19.87
CA CYS A 97 -1.50 1.21 21.11
C CYS A 97 -2.34 0.35 22.05
N TYR A 98 -1.95 0.28 23.31
CA TYR A 98 -2.75 -0.37 24.34
C TYR A 98 -4.13 0.30 24.37
N GLN A 99 -5.21 -0.45 24.46
CA GLN A 99 -6.55 0.11 24.27
C GLN A 99 -6.90 1.16 25.35
N PRO A 100 -6.69 0.91 26.66
CA PRO A 100 -6.88 1.94 27.68
C PRO A 100 -6.00 3.19 27.46
N THR A 101 -4.73 2.96 27.12
CA THR A 101 -3.85 3.84 26.33
C THR A 101 -4.54 4.86 25.41
N TYR A 102 -5.04 4.27 24.33
CA TYR A 102 -5.68 4.95 23.22
C TYR A 102 -6.98 5.65 23.62
N ASP A 103 -7.79 5.03 24.46
CA ASP A 103 -9.06 5.58 24.92
C ASP A 103 -8.87 6.85 25.75
N VAL A 104 -7.80 6.91 26.57
CA VAL A 104 -7.42 8.13 27.31
C VAL A 104 -7.04 9.24 26.32
N TYR A 105 -6.19 8.96 25.34
CA TYR A 105 -5.77 9.96 24.36
C TYR A 105 -6.92 10.45 23.47
N ARG A 106 -7.85 9.56 23.10
CA ARG A 106 -9.05 9.93 22.34
C ARG A 106 -10.09 10.66 23.22
N GLY A 107 -10.20 10.32 24.50
CA GLY A 107 -11.05 11.05 25.44
C GLY A 107 -10.57 12.48 25.63
N ALA A 108 -9.25 12.68 25.68
CA ALA A 108 -8.59 13.97 25.82
C ALA A 108 -8.73 14.88 24.59
N THR A 109 -9.01 14.37 23.39
CA THR A 109 -9.32 15.22 22.23
C THR A 109 -10.70 15.88 22.33
N THR A 110 -11.61 15.28 23.11
CA THR A 110 -13.01 15.71 23.23
C THR A 110 -13.20 16.77 24.31
N TYR A 111 -12.35 16.74 25.34
CA TYR A 111 -12.33 17.74 26.41
C TYR A 111 -11.08 18.61 26.19
N GLN A 112 -11.19 19.94 26.23
CA GLN A 112 -10.03 20.84 26.11
C GLN A 112 -9.09 20.68 27.32
N VAL A 113 -8.32 19.59 27.36
CA VAL A 113 -7.36 19.33 28.43
C VAL A 113 -6.18 20.27 28.24
N ARG A 114 -5.98 21.16 29.21
CA ARG A 114 -4.91 22.18 29.24
C ARG A 114 -3.56 21.64 29.70
N GLU A 115 -3.40 20.32 29.87
CA GLU A 115 -2.10 19.72 30.15
C GLU A 115 -1.25 19.71 28.87
N SER A 116 -0.18 20.50 28.87
CA SER A 116 0.74 20.66 27.73
C SER A 116 1.33 19.33 27.25
N THR A 117 1.56 18.39 28.16
CA THR A 117 2.12 17.06 27.88
C THR A 117 1.12 16.13 27.18
N LEU A 118 -0.17 16.25 27.45
CA LEU A 118 -1.21 15.45 26.81
C LEU A 118 -1.52 15.97 25.40
N PHE A 119 -1.51 17.29 25.22
CA PHE A 119 -1.73 17.96 23.94
C PHE A 119 -0.64 17.62 22.92
N ALA A 120 0.64 17.69 23.31
CA ALA A 120 1.76 17.32 22.43
C ALA A 120 1.67 15.85 21.97
N LYS A 121 1.21 14.95 22.86
CA LYS A 121 1.05 13.52 22.56
C LYS A 121 -0.16 13.22 21.67
N MET A 122 -1.25 13.97 21.82
CA MET A 122 -2.37 13.93 20.88
C MET A 122 -1.95 14.40 19.48
N ALA A 123 -1.21 15.51 19.40
CA ALA A 123 -0.65 15.98 18.13
C ALA A 123 0.28 14.92 17.52
N TYR A 124 1.03 14.18 18.33
CA TYR A 124 1.85 13.07 17.86
C TYR A 124 1.01 11.90 17.31
N LEU A 125 -0.08 11.49 17.97
CA LEU A 125 -0.97 10.45 17.42
C LEU A 125 -1.66 10.91 16.13
N GLU A 126 -1.99 12.19 16.01
CA GLU A 126 -2.48 12.78 14.77
C GLU A 126 -1.41 12.76 13.68
N THR A 127 -0.15 13.07 14.01
CA THR A 127 1.00 12.90 13.11
C THR A 127 1.14 11.44 12.69
N CYS A 128 1.10 10.50 13.62
CA CYS A 128 1.09 9.07 13.32
C CYS A 128 -0.04 8.68 12.35
N ASN A 129 -1.25 9.17 12.57
CA ASN A 129 -2.39 8.89 11.67
C ASN A 129 -2.24 9.55 10.29
N ARG A 130 -1.56 10.69 10.19
CA ARG A 130 -1.30 11.35 8.90
C ARG A 130 -0.31 10.57 8.04
N TYR A 131 0.70 9.98 8.64
CA TYR A 131 1.76 9.25 7.92
C TYR A 131 1.49 7.73 7.82
N ASN A 132 0.66 7.16 8.70
CA ASN A 132 0.34 5.74 8.69
C ASN A 132 -0.93 5.46 7.87
N GLN A 133 -0.78 4.74 6.76
CA GLN A 133 -1.90 4.31 5.90
C GLN A 133 -2.91 3.39 6.62
N MET A 134 -2.51 2.72 7.70
CA MET A 134 -3.36 1.78 8.46
C MET A 134 -3.95 2.36 9.75
N GLY A 135 -3.55 3.58 10.14
CA GLY A 135 -3.93 4.18 11.43
C GLY A 135 -3.38 3.44 12.66
N ILE A 136 -3.64 3.99 13.84
CA ILE A 136 -3.25 3.39 15.12
C ILE A 136 -4.19 2.23 15.46
N ILE A 137 -3.63 1.05 15.74
CA ILE A 137 -4.38 -0.17 16.06
C ILE A 137 -4.35 -0.41 17.57
N GLY A 138 -5.54 -0.52 18.16
CA GLY A 138 -5.72 -0.87 19.57
C GLY A 138 -5.44 -2.33 19.86
N TYR A 139 -4.78 -2.64 20.99
CA TYR A 139 -4.66 -3.99 21.54
C TYR A 139 -5.04 -4.04 23.02
N GLN A 140 -5.61 -5.16 23.47
CA GLN A 140 -5.99 -5.41 24.86
C GLN A 140 -4.85 -6.03 25.66
N ASP A 141 -5.01 -6.12 26.98
CA ASP A 141 -4.07 -6.88 27.83
C ASP A 141 -3.90 -8.31 27.29
N PHE A 142 -2.64 -8.77 27.28
CA PHE A 142 -2.25 -10.09 26.75
C PHE A 142 -2.62 -10.31 25.27
N GLY A 143 -2.93 -9.23 24.53
CA GLY A 143 -3.38 -9.29 23.14
C GLY A 143 -2.33 -8.87 22.11
N LEU A 144 -1.12 -8.50 22.52
CA LEU A 144 -0.13 -7.93 21.60
C LEU A 144 0.34 -8.95 20.55
N GLU A 145 0.66 -10.18 20.95
CA GLU A 145 1.07 -11.24 20.02
C GLU A 145 0.05 -11.40 18.89
N GLN A 146 -1.22 -11.55 19.24
CA GLN A 146 -2.29 -11.74 18.26
C GLN A 146 -2.51 -10.47 17.41
N ALA A 147 -2.35 -9.28 18.00
CA ALA A 147 -2.41 -8.03 17.25
C ALA A 147 -1.31 -7.99 16.18
N ILE A 148 -0.06 -8.31 16.53
CA ILE A 148 1.06 -8.38 15.57
C ILE A 148 0.76 -9.38 14.46
N ILE A 149 0.37 -10.61 14.82
CA ILE A 149 0.04 -11.67 13.85
C ILE A 149 -1.03 -11.21 12.87
N ASN A 150 -2.12 -10.62 13.38
CA ASN A 150 -3.23 -10.16 12.55
C ASN A 150 -2.81 -9.05 11.59
N GLN A 151 -2.03 -8.07 12.07
CA GLN A 151 -1.64 -6.93 11.25
C GLN A 151 -0.62 -7.29 10.17
N ILE A 152 0.37 -8.13 10.50
CA ILE A 152 1.31 -8.64 9.49
C ILE A 152 0.57 -9.52 8.47
N SER A 153 -0.36 -10.36 8.92
CA SER A 153 -1.18 -11.18 8.02
C SER A 153 -2.05 -10.33 7.10
N ALA A 154 -2.60 -9.21 7.60
CA ALA A 154 -3.39 -8.27 6.80
C ALA A 154 -2.53 -7.57 5.75
N LEU A 155 -1.32 -7.12 6.11
CA LEU A 155 -0.34 -6.56 5.15
C LEU A 155 0.00 -7.59 4.07
N PHE A 156 0.27 -8.83 4.46
CA PHE A 156 0.57 -9.89 3.51
C PHE A 156 -0.60 -10.19 2.57
N ALA A 157 -1.83 -10.26 3.10
CA ALA A 157 -3.04 -10.44 2.29
C ALA A 157 -3.24 -9.28 1.29
N SER A 158 -2.97 -8.05 1.71
CA SER A 158 -3.00 -6.86 0.83
C SER A 158 -1.94 -6.96 -0.27
N ALA A 159 -0.70 -7.31 0.07
CA ALA A 159 0.38 -7.50 -0.88
C ALA A 159 0.05 -8.62 -1.89
N LEU A 160 -0.53 -9.74 -1.45
CA LEU A 160 -0.99 -10.80 -2.33
C LEU A 160 -2.08 -10.32 -3.30
N LYS A 161 -3.05 -9.54 -2.81
CA LYS A 161 -4.12 -8.98 -3.66
C LYS A 161 -3.56 -8.01 -4.71
N ASN A 162 -2.58 -7.19 -4.33
CA ASN A 162 -1.89 -6.28 -5.24
C ASN A 162 -1.09 -7.05 -6.29
N ASN A 163 -0.35 -8.08 -5.88
CA ASN A 163 0.40 -8.95 -6.79
C ASN A 163 -0.53 -9.71 -7.74
N GLN A 164 -1.65 -10.26 -7.26
CA GLN A 164 -2.65 -10.88 -8.12
C GLN A 164 -3.24 -9.91 -9.14
N SER A 165 -3.47 -8.65 -8.76
CA SER A 165 -3.98 -7.62 -9.65
C SER A 165 -2.94 -7.26 -10.72
N TYR A 166 -1.68 -7.11 -10.32
CA TYR A 166 -0.55 -6.95 -11.24
C TYR A 166 -0.44 -8.13 -12.21
N ASN A 167 -0.46 -9.37 -11.72
CA ASN A 167 -0.37 -10.58 -12.55
C ASN A 167 -1.55 -10.71 -13.51
N LYS A 168 -2.77 -10.36 -13.09
CA LYS A 168 -3.94 -10.30 -13.97
C LYS A 168 -3.74 -9.30 -15.10
N ARG A 169 -3.25 -8.09 -14.77
CA ARG A 169 -2.93 -7.04 -15.74
C ARG A 169 -1.87 -7.52 -16.74
N GLN A 170 -0.77 -8.09 -16.25
CA GLN A 170 0.31 -8.61 -17.11
C GLN A 170 -0.13 -9.79 -17.98
N SER A 171 -0.93 -10.71 -17.42
CA SER A 171 -1.51 -11.82 -18.18
C SER A 171 -2.43 -11.32 -19.29
N PHE A 172 -3.24 -10.31 -19.01
CA PHE A 172 -4.10 -9.68 -20.01
C PHE A 172 -3.27 -9.02 -21.13
N ILE A 173 -2.25 -8.23 -20.78
CA ILE A 173 -1.34 -7.61 -21.74
C ILE A 173 -0.68 -8.68 -22.63
N ASN A 174 -0.04 -9.67 -22.03
CA ASN A 174 0.74 -10.66 -22.77
C ASN A 174 -0.15 -11.60 -23.60
N ASN A 175 -1.23 -12.13 -23.03
CA ASN A 175 -2.03 -13.17 -23.67
C ASN A 175 -3.17 -12.61 -24.54
N GLN A 176 -3.77 -11.49 -24.13
CA GLN A 176 -4.81 -10.85 -24.93
C GLN A 176 -4.20 -9.84 -25.87
N LEU A 177 -3.50 -8.79 -25.41
CA LEU A 177 -3.08 -7.67 -26.28
C LEU A 177 -1.94 -8.01 -27.26
N TYR A 178 -0.95 -8.79 -26.81
CA TYR A 178 0.20 -9.18 -27.63
C TYR A 178 0.10 -10.60 -28.21
N GLY A 179 -0.54 -11.52 -27.48
CA GLY A 179 -0.58 -12.94 -27.83
C GLY A 179 -1.50 -13.31 -28.99
N LYS A 180 -2.43 -12.43 -29.39
CA LYS A 180 -3.38 -12.69 -30.48
C LYS A 180 -3.13 -11.78 -31.67
N LYS A 181 -3.27 -12.33 -32.87
CA LYS A 181 -3.26 -11.52 -34.09
C LYS A 181 -4.54 -10.68 -34.13
N TYR A 182 -4.44 -9.44 -34.58
CA TYR A 182 -5.53 -8.45 -34.55
C TYR A 182 -6.89 -8.94 -35.08
N LYS A 183 -6.89 -9.81 -36.10
CA LYS A 183 -8.11 -10.36 -36.71
C LYS A 183 -8.84 -11.37 -35.83
N GLU A 184 -8.16 -11.95 -34.84
CA GLU A 184 -8.69 -12.98 -33.95
C GLU A 184 -9.48 -12.41 -32.77
N TYR A 185 -9.35 -11.10 -32.48
CA TYR A 185 -10.13 -10.43 -31.44
C TYR A 185 -11.64 -10.47 -31.71
N LYS A 186 -12.05 -10.48 -32.99
CA LYS A 186 -13.47 -10.62 -33.38
C LYS A 186 -14.11 -11.94 -32.94
N LYS A 187 -13.31 -12.98 -32.67
CA LYS A 187 -13.80 -14.34 -32.36
C LYS A 187 -13.89 -14.65 -30.87
N HIS A 188 -13.36 -13.77 -30.01
CA HIS A 188 -13.38 -13.98 -28.57
C HIS A 188 -14.21 -12.87 -27.92
N PRO A 189 -15.45 -13.15 -27.50
CA PRO A 189 -16.25 -12.16 -26.78
C PRO A 189 -15.51 -11.72 -25.52
N ILE A 190 -15.46 -10.41 -25.33
CA ILE A 190 -14.82 -9.80 -24.18
C ILE A 190 -15.68 -10.03 -22.95
N THR A 191 -15.06 -10.42 -21.84
CA THR A 191 -15.73 -10.39 -20.54
C THR A 191 -15.70 -8.97 -19.97
N ASN A 192 -16.75 -8.52 -19.29
CA ASN A 192 -16.80 -7.16 -18.69
C ASN A 192 -15.56 -6.84 -17.84
N LYS A 193 -14.95 -7.84 -17.19
CA LYS A 193 -13.70 -7.69 -16.42
C LYS A 193 -12.48 -7.33 -17.28
N ASN A 194 -12.41 -7.85 -18.51
CA ASN A 194 -11.34 -7.54 -19.45
C ASN A 194 -11.51 -6.14 -20.07
N VAL A 195 -12.75 -5.66 -20.22
CA VAL A 195 -13.05 -4.28 -20.64
C VAL A 195 -12.42 -3.29 -19.67
N GLU A 196 -12.69 -3.47 -18.37
CA GLU A 196 -12.21 -2.56 -17.32
C GLU A 196 -10.68 -2.54 -17.22
N LEU A 197 -10.04 -3.72 -17.25
CA LEU A 197 -8.57 -3.79 -17.27
C LEU A 197 -7.98 -3.12 -18.51
N CYS A 198 -8.60 -3.31 -19.68
CA CYS A 198 -8.18 -2.64 -20.90
C CYS A 198 -8.34 -1.13 -20.80
N ARG A 199 -9.43 -0.66 -20.15
CA ARG A 199 -9.72 0.75 -19.91
C ARG A 199 -8.61 1.37 -19.08
N GLN A 200 -8.28 0.75 -17.96
CA GLN A 200 -7.20 1.18 -17.08
C GLN A 200 -5.87 1.27 -17.82
N ILE A 201 -5.52 0.28 -18.65
CA ILE A 201 -4.30 0.31 -19.47
C ILE A 201 -4.33 1.45 -20.51
N LEU A 202 -5.47 1.66 -21.17
CA LEU A 202 -5.61 2.66 -22.22
C LEU A 202 -5.45 4.09 -21.69
N PHE A 203 -6.00 4.37 -20.50
CA PHE A 203 -5.98 5.71 -19.89
C PHE A 203 -4.85 5.92 -18.87
N ASP A 204 -3.94 4.96 -18.72
CA ASP A 204 -2.77 5.09 -17.84
C ASP A 204 -1.70 5.97 -18.51
N PRO A 205 -1.41 7.18 -17.99
CA PRO A 205 -0.45 8.09 -18.61
C PRO A 205 0.98 7.55 -18.58
N TYR A 206 1.30 6.65 -17.65
CA TYR A 206 2.64 6.07 -17.46
C TYR A 206 2.83 4.74 -18.20
N GLU A 207 1.77 4.20 -18.80
CA GLU A 207 1.86 2.96 -19.56
C GLU A 207 2.57 3.16 -20.91
N ASN A 208 3.23 2.10 -21.39
CA ASN A 208 3.94 2.13 -22.66
C ASN A 208 2.98 2.44 -23.83
N LYS A 209 3.40 3.35 -24.71
CA LYS A 209 2.62 3.79 -25.87
C LYS A 209 2.13 2.64 -26.75
N GLU A 210 2.96 1.63 -27.01
CA GLU A 210 2.57 0.45 -27.80
C GLU A 210 1.52 -0.37 -27.05
N THR A 211 1.67 -0.58 -25.74
CA THR A 211 0.65 -1.27 -24.92
C THR A 211 -0.69 -0.53 -24.99
N ARG A 212 -0.70 0.81 -24.87
CA ARG A 212 -1.92 1.63 -25.00
C ARG A 212 -2.55 1.52 -26.39
N LYS A 213 -1.74 1.51 -27.45
CA LYS A 213 -2.21 1.31 -28.83
C LYS A 213 -2.86 -0.06 -29.02
N ARG A 214 -2.28 -1.13 -28.44
CA ARG A 214 -2.87 -2.48 -28.47
C ARG A 214 -4.18 -2.54 -27.70
N ALA A 215 -4.27 -1.89 -26.55
CA ALA A 215 -5.49 -1.76 -25.76
C ALA A 215 -6.59 -1.04 -26.56
N LEU A 216 -6.27 0.08 -27.21
CA LEU A 216 -7.19 0.81 -28.07
C LEU A 216 -7.73 -0.06 -29.21
N GLN A 217 -6.86 -0.80 -29.88
CA GLN A 217 -7.26 -1.71 -30.96
C GLN A 217 -8.15 -2.84 -30.44
N TYR A 218 -7.82 -3.42 -29.29
CA TYR A 218 -8.63 -4.43 -28.64
C TYR A 218 -10.05 -3.91 -28.34
N PHE A 219 -10.18 -2.67 -27.87
CA PHE A 219 -11.46 -1.98 -27.68
C PHE A 219 -12.24 -1.75 -28.98
N MET A 220 -11.57 -1.28 -30.03
CA MET A 220 -12.21 -1.03 -31.33
C MET A 220 -12.80 -2.31 -31.94
N TYR A 221 -12.05 -3.41 -31.90
CA TYR A 221 -12.47 -4.67 -32.53
C TYR A 221 -13.56 -5.41 -31.77
N SER A 222 -13.66 -5.17 -30.47
CA SER A 222 -14.64 -5.81 -29.60
C SER A 222 -15.95 -5.05 -29.43
N LYS A 223 -15.99 -3.78 -29.87
CA LYS A 223 -17.17 -2.91 -29.75
C LYS A 223 -17.70 -2.78 -28.31
N SER A 224 -16.82 -2.92 -27.31
CA SER A 224 -17.19 -2.93 -25.90
C SER A 224 -16.83 -1.64 -25.17
N LEU A 225 -16.45 -0.58 -25.89
CA LEU A 225 -16.17 0.71 -25.29
C LEU A 225 -17.51 1.40 -24.99
N ILE A 226 -17.72 1.78 -23.75
CA ILE A 226 -18.78 2.72 -23.35
C ILE A 226 -18.00 3.87 -22.69
N ILE A 227 -18.05 5.06 -23.28
CA ILE A 227 -17.40 6.26 -22.74
C ILE A 227 -18.50 7.10 -22.10
N ASP A 228 -18.50 7.15 -20.78
CA ASP A 228 -19.51 7.86 -20.02
C ASP A 228 -18.91 9.18 -19.52
N GLY A 229 -19.26 10.29 -20.20
CA GLY A 229 -18.92 11.65 -19.76
C GLY A 229 -17.92 12.40 -20.64
N ALA A 230 -18.06 13.73 -20.65
CA ALA A 230 -17.30 14.63 -21.53
C ALA A 230 -15.78 14.61 -21.30
N SER A 231 -15.32 14.44 -20.05
CA SER A 231 -13.90 14.37 -19.72
C SER A 231 -13.20 13.16 -20.34
N GLU A 232 -13.88 12.02 -20.34
CA GLU A 232 -13.33 10.77 -20.89
C GLU A 232 -13.32 10.80 -22.42
N GLN A 233 -14.30 11.47 -23.04
CA GLN A 233 -14.35 11.69 -24.48
C GLN A 233 -13.15 12.54 -24.96
N GLU A 234 -12.81 13.61 -24.24
CA GLU A 234 -11.68 14.46 -24.59
C GLU A 234 -10.35 13.70 -24.42
N GLN A 235 -10.17 12.97 -23.32
CA GLN A 235 -8.99 12.12 -23.11
C GLN A 235 -8.85 11.05 -24.19
N PHE A 236 -9.96 10.43 -24.59
CA PHE A 236 -9.98 9.41 -25.63
C PHE A 236 -9.62 10.00 -27.01
N LYS A 237 -10.06 11.23 -27.30
CA LYS A 237 -9.68 11.95 -28.51
C LYS A 237 -8.17 12.22 -28.56
N THR A 238 -7.58 12.71 -27.46
CA THR A 238 -6.13 12.89 -27.34
C THR A 238 -5.38 11.57 -27.54
N LEU A 239 -5.85 10.48 -26.91
CA LEU A 239 -5.26 9.15 -27.07
C LEU A 239 -5.32 8.62 -28.51
N LEU A 240 -6.42 8.87 -29.23
CA LEU A 240 -6.55 8.52 -30.64
C LEU A 240 -5.55 9.27 -31.52
N GLU A 241 -5.35 10.55 -31.26
CA GLU A 241 -4.36 11.39 -31.96
C GLU A 241 -2.92 10.97 -31.64
N GLU A 242 -2.66 10.53 -30.41
CA GLU A 242 -1.34 10.03 -30.00
C GLU A 242 -1.01 8.64 -30.53
N CYS A 243 -1.99 7.72 -30.57
CA CYS A 243 -1.76 6.29 -30.83
C CYS A 243 -1.92 5.87 -32.29
N LEU A 244 -2.65 6.62 -33.12
CA LEU A 244 -2.87 6.31 -34.53
C LEU A 244 -2.12 7.30 -35.43
N ASP A 245 -1.38 6.79 -36.41
CA ASP A 245 -0.83 7.63 -37.49
C ASP A 245 -1.95 8.44 -38.16
N LYS A 246 -1.65 9.69 -38.54
CA LYS A 246 -2.63 10.71 -39.00
C LYS A 246 -3.61 10.21 -40.08
N ASP A 247 -3.22 9.22 -40.89
CA ASP A 247 -4.07 8.65 -41.95
C ASP A 247 -4.94 7.46 -41.48
N VAL A 248 -4.47 6.67 -40.51
CA VAL A 248 -5.25 5.60 -39.90
C VAL A 248 -6.24 6.19 -38.90
N SER A 249 -5.86 7.29 -38.23
CA SER A 249 -6.70 7.98 -37.24
C SER A 249 -8.03 8.39 -37.87
N LYS A 250 -8.07 9.07 -39.03
CA LYS A 250 -9.34 9.53 -39.62
C LYS A 250 -10.35 8.42 -39.91
N ARG A 251 -9.90 7.27 -40.44
CA ARG A 251 -10.80 6.15 -40.82
C ARG A 251 -11.27 5.38 -39.60
N ALA A 252 -10.35 5.09 -38.68
CA ALA A 252 -10.63 4.47 -37.39
C ALA A 252 -11.55 5.35 -36.53
N TRP A 253 -11.27 6.65 -36.45
CA TRP A 253 -12.04 7.65 -35.75
C TRP A 253 -13.45 7.73 -36.30
N LYS A 254 -13.62 7.69 -37.63
CA LYS A 254 -14.95 7.71 -38.30
C LYS A 254 -15.78 6.45 -38.03
N GLU A 255 -15.17 5.26 -37.94
CA GLU A 255 -15.89 4.04 -37.51
C GLU A 255 -16.20 4.05 -36.01
N VAL A 256 -15.27 4.54 -35.18
CA VAL A 256 -15.40 4.65 -33.73
C VAL A 256 -16.49 5.66 -33.37
N THR A 257 -16.51 6.86 -33.94
CA THR A 257 -17.61 7.83 -33.72
C THR A 257 -18.93 7.33 -34.24
N LYS A 258 -18.95 6.67 -35.40
CA LYS A 258 -20.20 6.10 -35.92
C LYS A 258 -20.79 5.00 -35.02
N THR A 259 -19.94 4.29 -34.27
CA THR A 259 -20.36 3.19 -33.40
C THR A 259 -20.61 3.63 -31.96
N LEU A 260 -19.85 4.62 -31.47
CA LEU A 260 -19.78 5.00 -30.06
C LEU A 260 -20.41 6.37 -29.76
N PHE A 261 -20.53 7.24 -30.76
CA PHE A 261 -21.10 8.58 -30.63
C PHE A 261 -22.00 8.88 -31.83
N PRO A 262 -23.10 8.12 -32.03
CA PRO A 262 -23.98 8.30 -33.19
C PRO A 262 -24.54 9.74 -33.27
N GLU A 263 -24.76 10.39 -32.12
CA GLU A 263 -25.20 11.79 -32.04
C GLU A 263 -24.19 12.85 -32.48
N LEU A 264 -22.90 12.50 -32.62
CA LEU A 264 -21.87 13.43 -33.13
C LEU A 264 -21.73 13.39 -34.67
N ASN A 265 -22.52 12.58 -35.38
CA ASN A 265 -22.46 12.46 -36.85
C ASN A 265 -23.49 13.35 -37.59
N GLY A 266 -23.88 14.48 -36.98
CA GLY A 266 -24.71 15.52 -37.60
C GLY A 266 -23.91 16.48 -38.46
#